data_AF-A0A965JNB0-F1
#
_entry.id   AF-A0A965JNB0-F1
#
_cell.length_a   1.000
_cell.length_b   1.000
_cell.length_c   1.000
_cell.angle_alpha   90.00
_cell.angle_beta   90.00
_cell.angle_gamma   90.00
#
_symmetry.space_group_name_H-M   'P 1'
#
loop_
_entity.id
_entity.type
_entity.pdbx_description
1 polymer ?
#
loop_
_entity_poly.entity_id
_entity_poly.type
_entity_poly.pdbx_seq_one_letter_code
_entity_poly.pdbx_strand_id
1 'polypeptide(L)'
;HIAFDEVCKKANERGVRVTGSELVGLIPLKSLLDAGRYFLEKQQRSVGVSEKELIHIAVKSLGLDELSEFIPEKKIIEYLLNEEKQDKLVNLSLQAFANETASESPAPGGGSIAAYMGSLGISLATMVANLSAHKRGWDQRWKEFSAWAEKGQKIKDELLYLVDEDTNAFNKIMEAFSLPKSSEQEVKTRSEAIQNATKYATEVPLKTMILAYSSFPIIKAMAEIGNPNSISDAGVGVLCARSAVIGAYMNVRINAAELKDEVFKKEILAKAEKIKNDAIKEEEAILKIVYAVI
;
A
#
# COMPACT_ATOMS: atom_id res chain seq x y z
N HIS A 1 -23.88 -6.12 -8.83
CA HIS A 1 -23.73 -5.66 -10.23
C HIS A 1 -24.43 -6.58 -11.22
N ILE A 2 -24.19 -7.91 -11.26
CA ILE A 2 -24.88 -8.84 -12.20
C ILE A 2 -26.41 -8.71 -12.11
N ALA A 3 -26.97 -8.79 -10.90
CA ALA A 3 -28.41 -8.65 -10.69
C ALA A 3 -28.96 -7.30 -11.17
N PHE A 4 -28.23 -6.21 -10.90
CA PHE A 4 -28.60 -4.86 -11.33
C PHE A 4 -28.60 -4.73 -12.86
N ASP A 5 -27.55 -5.21 -13.53
CA ASP A 5 -27.45 -5.18 -14.99
C ASP A 5 -28.57 -6.01 -15.65
N GLU A 6 -28.93 -7.17 -15.10
CA GLU A 6 -30.04 -7.98 -15.61
C GLU A 6 -31.38 -7.27 -15.43
N VAL A 7 -31.62 -6.62 -14.28
CA VAL A 7 -32.82 -5.80 -14.06
C VAL A 7 -32.88 -4.63 -15.05
N CYS A 8 -31.77 -3.91 -15.25
CA CYS A 8 -31.66 -2.83 -16.24
C CYS A 8 -31.97 -3.33 -17.65
N LYS A 9 -31.43 -4.50 -18.04
CA LYS A 9 -31.72 -5.14 -19.32
C LYS A 9 -33.20 -5.46 -19.47
N LYS A 10 -33.83 -6.09 -18.47
CA LYS A 10 -35.25 -6.46 -18.50
C LYS A 10 -36.19 -5.27 -18.47
N ALA A 11 -35.83 -4.19 -17.78
CA ALA A 11 -36.59 -2.94 -17.81
C ALA A 11 -36.54 -2.28 -19.19
N ASN A 12 -35.35 -2.21 -19.79
CA ASN A 12 -35.15 -1.65 -21.13
C ASN A 12 -35.91 -2.43 -22.20
N GLU A 13 -35.95 -3.78 -22.14
CA GLU A 13 -36.77 -4.63 -23.01
C GLU A 13 -38.27 -4.28 -22.96
N ARG A 14 -38.73 -3.62 -21.89
CA ARG A 14 -40.12 -3.19 -21.68
C ARG A 14 -40.33 -1.68 -21.87
N GLY A 15 -39.31 -0.95 -22.34
CA GLY A 15 -39.39 0.51 -22.52
C GLY A 15 -39.37 1.31 -21.22
N VAL A 16 -38.91 0.71 -20.11
CA VAL A 16 -38.81 1.37 -18.80
C VAL A 16 -37.34 1.57 -18.43
N ARG A 17 -37.00 2.74 -17.88
CA ARG A 17 -35.65 3.05 -17.41
C ARG A 17 -35.52 2.80 -15.91
N VAL A 18 -34.49 2.08 -15.50
CA VAL A 18 -34.07 1.99 -14.09
C VAL A 18 -33.39 3.31 -13.70
N THR A 19 -33.80 3.90 -12.58
CA THR A 19 -33.32 5.20 -12.10
C THR A 19 -32.37 5.11 -10.91
N GLY A 20 -32.16 3.93 -10.35
CA GLY A 20 -31.25 3.70 -9.22
C GLY A 20 -31.47 2.35 -8.55
N SER A 21 -30.75 2.10 -7.45
CA SER A 21 -31.01 0.98 -6.57
C SER A 21 -30.76 1.36 -5.12
N GLU A 22 -31.24 0.56 -4.17
CA GLU A 22 -30.98 0.77 -2.75
C GLU A 22 -30.35 -0.46 -2.15
N LEU A 23 -29.41 -0.24 -1.24
CA LEU A 23 -28.90 -1.29 -0.37
C LEU A 23 -29.54 -1.24 1.01
N VAL A 24 -30.35 -2.25 1.29
CA VAL A 24 -30.99 -2.46 2.59
C VAL A 24 -30.04 -3.24 3.50
N GLY A 25 -29.74 -2.68 4.68
CA GLY A 25 -28.81 -3.26 5.64
C GLY A 25 -27.34 -2.94 5.35
N LEU A 26 -26.46 -3.89 5.68
CA LEU A 26 -25.01 -3.80 5.52
C LEU A 26 -24.52 -4.69 4.38
N ILE A 27 -23.42 -4.29 3.73
CA ILE A 27 -22.78 -5.04 2.65
C ILE A 27 -21.30 -5.33 2.96
N PRO A 28 -20.78 -6.50 2.56
CA PRO A 28 -19.34 -6.74 2.60
C PRO A 28 -18.59 -5.81 1.64
N LEU A 29 -17.46 -5.25 2.09
CA LEU A 29 -16.58 -4.38 1.32
C LEU A 29 -16.22 -5.01 -0.04
N LYS A 30 -15.85 -6.30 -0.01
CA LYS A 30 -15.49 -7.06 -1.22
C LYS A 30 -16.56 -6.96 -2.31
N SER A 31 -17.84 -7.00 -1.97
CA SER A 31 -18.93 -6.95 -2.95
C SER A 31 -19.00 -5.60 -3.68
N LEU A 32 -18.66 -4.49 -3.00
CA LEU A 32 -18.56 -3.18 -3.62
C LEU A 32 -17.28 -3.06 -4.46
N LEU A 33 -16.15 -3.60 -3.98
CA LEU A 33 -14.90 -3.60 -4.76
C LEU A 33 -15.06 -4.39 -6.06
N ASP A 34 -15.66 -5.57 -6.01
CA ASP A 34 -15.93 -6.40 -7.19
C ASP A 34 -16.88 -5.68 -8.16
N ALA A 35 -17.89 -4.96 -7.65
CA ALA A 35 -18.77 -4.13 -8.48
C ALA A 35 -18.03 -2.95 -9.12
N GLY A 36 -17.18 -2.24 -8.37
CA GLY A 36 -16.37 -1.14 -8.88
C GLY A 36 -15.45 -1.59 -10.01
N ARG A 37 -14.76 -2.72 -9.82
CA ARG A 37 -13.92 -3.34 -10.87
C ARG A 37 -14.73 -3.70 -12.11
N TYR A 38 -15.87 -4.38 -11.91
CA TYR A 38 -16.76 -4.76 -13.01
C TYR A 38 -17.18 -3.56 -13.87
N PHE A 39 -17.59 -2.44 -13.26
CA PHE A 39 -18.02 -1.27 -14.02
C PHE A 39 -16.86 -0.51 -14.67
N LEU A 40 -15.68 -0.46 -14.03
CA LEU A 40 -14.48 0.09 -14.68
C LEU A 40 -14.09 -0.73 -15.91
N GLU A 41 -14.10 -2.06 -15.82
CA GLU A 41 -13.80 -2.92 -16.96
C GLU A 41 -14.81 -2.74 -18.10
N LYS A 42 -16.11 -2.64 -17.78
CA LYS A 42 -17.17 -2.35 -18.74
C LYS A 42 -16.97 -1.01 -19.45
N GLN A 43 -16.39 -0.03 -18.76
CA GLN A 43 -16.01 1.29 -19.29
C GLN A 43 -14.64 1.30 -19.99
N GLN A 44 -13.94 0.16 -20.07
CA GLN A 44 -12.56 0.07 -20.57
C GLN A 44 -11.60 0.98 -19.81
N ARG A 45 -11.76 1.05 -18.48
CA ARG A 45 -10.93 1.84 -17.58
C ARG A 45 -10.10 0.97 -16.65
N SER A 46 -8.99 1.53 -16.20
CA SER A 46 -8.09 0.87 -15.28
C SER A 46 -8.79 0.55 -13.96
N VAL A 47 -8.63 -0.69 -13.48
CA VAL A 47 -9.06 -1.13 -12.15
C VAL A 47 -7.99 -0.89 -11.07
N GLY A 48 -6.81 -0.39 -11.45
CA GLY A 48 -5.70 -0.06 -10.55
C GLY A 48 -5.86 1.29 -9.86
N VAL A 49 -7.06 1.57 -9.35
CA VAL A 49 -7.43 2.78 -8.61
C VAL A 49 -7.55 2.47 -7.12
N SER A 50 -7.72 3.51 -6.29
CA SER A 50 -7.85 3.34 -4.84
C SER A 50 -9.13 2.60 -4.46
N GLU A 51 -9.15 2.00 -3.27
CA GLU A 51 -10.34 1.37 -2.71
C GLU A 51 -11.55 2.33 -2.69
N LYS A 52 -11.33 3.56 -2.23
CA LYS A 52 -12.35 4.62 -2.21
C LYS A 52 -12.90 4.92 -3.61
N GLU A 53 -12.06 4.92 -4.63
CA GLU A 53 -12.49 5.12 -6.01
C GLU A 53 -13.31 3.92 -6.51
N LEU A 54 -12.92 2.68 -6.19
CA LEU A 54 -13.73 1.50 -6.54
C LEU A 54 -15.12 1.55 -5.90
N ILE A 55 -15.20 1.93 -4.62
CA ILE A 55 -16.47 2.12 -3.92
C ILE A 55 -17.27 3.23 -4.58
N HIS A 56 -16.65 4.37 -4.88
CA HIS A 56 -17.31 5.49 -5.56
C HIS A 56 -17.92 5.05 -6.90
N ILE A 57 -17.15 4.35 -7.74
CA ILE A 57 -17.63 3.84 -9.02
C ILE A 57 -18.75 2.82 -8.83
N ALA A 58 -18.66 1.93 -7.84
CA ALA A 58 -19.73 0.99 -7.53
C ALA A 58 -21.02 1.70 -7.14
N VAL A 59 -20.94 2.68 -6.23
CA VAL A 59 -22.08 3.49 -5.75
C VAL A 59 -22.77 4.20 -6.92
N LYS A 60 -21.99 4.93 -7.72
CA LYS A 60 -22.52 5.67 -8.87
C LYS A 60 -23.09 4.77 -9.96
N SER A 61 -22.41 3.67 -10.28
CA SER A 61 -22.83 2.79 -11.38
C SER A 61 -24.05 1.94 -11.04
N LEU A 62 -24.25 1.64 -9.75
CA LEU A 62 -25.44 0.97 -9.24
C LEU A 62 -26.57 1.95 -8.87
N GLY A 63 -26.30 3.26 -8.87
CA GLY A 63 -27.23 4.29 -8.41
C GLY A 63 -27.65 4.10 -6.95
N LEU A 64 -26.71 3.69 -6.08
CA LEU A 64 -26.96 3.42 -4.66
C LEU A 64 -27.28 4.68 -3.85
N ASP A 65 -26.99 5.84 -4.42
CA ASP A 65 -27.18 7.16 -3.81
C ASP A 65 -28.32 7.96 -4.45
N GLU A 66 -29.15 7.33 -5.30
CA GLU A 66 -30.26 7.99 -6.00
C GLU A 66 -31.49 8.23 -5.11
N LEU A 67 -31.73 7.37 -4.12
CA LEU A 67 -32.86 7.50 -3.18
C LEU A 67 -32.47 8.24 -1.90
N SER A 68 -31.25 8.02 -1.41
CA SER A 68 -30.70 8.64 -0.22
C SER A 68 -29.17 8.60 -0.27
N GLU A 69 -28.50 9.48 0.44
CA GLU A 69 -27.04 9.47 0.52
C GLU A 69 -26.48 8.11 0.94
N PHE A 70 -25.54 7.58 0.15
CA PHE A 70 -24.80 6.37 0.50
C PHE A 70 -23.59 6.75 1.36
N ILE A 71 -23.63 6.44 2.66
CA ILE A 71 -22.53 6.68 3.60
C ILE A 71 -21.76 5.36 3.78
N PRO A 72 -20.56 5.19 3.18
CA PRO A 72 -19.81 3.93 3.23
C PRO A 72 -19.53 3.44 4.65
N GLU A 73 -19.19 4.35 5.57
CA GLU A 73 -18.85 4.04 6.96
C GLU A 73 -20.01 3.39 7.71
N LYS A 74 -21.26 3.70 7.34
CA LYS A 74 -22.48 3.15 7.94
C LYS A 74 -23.05 1.94 7.20
N LYS A 75 -22.60 1.68 5.98
CA LYS A 75 -23.16 0.66 5.08
C LYS A 75 -22.23 -0.52 4.85
N ILE A 76 -20.92 -0.34 4.99
CA ILE A 76 -19.91 -1.36 4.77
C ILE A 76 -19.53 -2.01 6.10
N ILE A 77 -19.64 -3.34 6.18
CA ILE A 77 -19.40 -4.11 7.41
C ILE A 77 -17.99 -3.85 7.94
N GLU A 78 -16.97 -3.96 7.09
CA GLU A 78 -15.56 -3.82 7.46
C GLU A 78 -15.20 -2.39 7.89
N TYR A 79 -15.88 -1.36 7.37
CA TYR A 79 -15.66 0.02 7.80
C TYR A 79 -16.26 0.25 9.18
N LEU A 80 -17.49 -0.21 9.39
CA LEU A 80 -18.19 -0.10 10.68
C LEU A 80 -17.45 -0.82 11.81
N LEU A 81 -16.81 -1.96 11.52
CA LEU A 81 -15.97 -2.69 12.49
C LEU A 81 -14.61 -2.01 12.75
N ASN A 82 -14.14 -1.15 11.84
CA ASN A 82 -12.84 -0.48 11.95
C ASN A 82 -12.93 0.93 12.55
N GLU A 83 -14.14 1.46 12.82
CA GLU A 83 -14.32 2.78 13.46
C GLU A 83 -13.65 2.88 14.85
N GLU A 84 -13.33 1.76 15.50
CA GLU A 84 -12.78 1.73 16.87
C GLU A 84 -11.24 1.77 16.98
N LYS A 85 -10.48 1.89 15.89
CA LYS A 85 -9.00 1.80 15.96
C LYS A 85 -8.30 3.16 15.81
N GLN A 86 -7.67 3.58 16.92
CA GLN A 86 -6.52 4.49 17.14
C GLN A 86 -6.09 5.46 16.01
N ASP A 87 -5.64 6.65 16.40
CA ASP A 87 -5.02 7.66 15.52
C ASP A 87 -3.81 7.09 14.75
N LYS A 88 -4.07 6.46 13.61
CA LYS A 88 -3.05 5.93 12.71
C LYS A 88 -2.23 7.05 12.10
N LEU A 89 -0.93 6.83 11.93
CA LEU A 89 -0.03 7.77 11.28
C LEU A 89 -0.46 8.05 9.84
N VAL A 90 -0.93 7.03 9.12
CA VAL A 90 -1.39 7.17 7.73
C VAL A 90 -2.66 8.01 7.57
N ASN A 91 -3.37 8.30 8.67
CA ASN A 91 -4.55 9.18 8.66
C ASN A 91 -4.19 10.66 8.87
N LEU A 92 -2.94 10.96 9.25
CA LEU A 92 -2.47 12.33 9.45
C LEU A 92 -2.37 13.07 8.11
N SER A 93 -2.53 14.39 8.15
CA SER A 93 -2.15 15.24 7.03
C SER A 93 -0.64 15.18 6.81
N LEU A 94 -0.16 15.46 5.59
CA LEU A 94 1.29 15.51 5.31
C LEU A 94 2.04 16.46 6.26
N GLN A 95 1.41 17.59 6.61
CA GLN A 95 1.97 18.56 7.55
C GLN A 95 2.02 17.99 8.97
N ALA A 96 0.94 17.35 9.43
CA ALA A 96 0.89 16.75 10.75
C ALA A 96 1.88 15.58 10.87
N PHE A 97 1.97 14.72 9.86
CA PHE A 97 2.94 13.61 9.82
C PHE A 97 4.38 14.13 9.85
N ALA A 98 4.70 15.19 9.11
CA ALA A 98 6.03 15.81 9.15
C ALA A 98 6.35 16.45 10.52
N ASN A 99 5.39 17.16 11.11
CA ASN A 99 5.55 17.76 12.43
C ASN A 99 5.72 16.69 13.52
N GLU A 100 4.94 15.61 13.46
CA GLU A 100 5.02 14.49 14.39
C GLU A 100 6.38 13.78 14.28
N THR A 101 6.86 13.54 13.05
CA THR A 101 8.20 12.97 12.82
C THR A 101 9.33 13.85 13.36
N ALA A 102 9.13 15.18 13.35
CA ALA A 102 10.11 16.15 13.85
C ALA A 102 9.98 16.44 15.36
N SER A 103 9.04 15.78 16.05
CA SER A 103 8.78 15.99 17.47
C SER A 103 9.80 15.26 18.36
N GLU A 104 9.66 15.40 19.68
CA GLU A 104 10.43 14.63 20.67
C GLU A 104 9.90 13.19 20.86
N SER A 105 8.87 12.79 20.10
CA SER A 105 8.33 11.43 20.12
C SER A 105 9.30 10.43 19.49
N PRO A 106 9.48 9.22 20.07
CA PRO A 106 10.31 8.18 19.48
C PRO A 106 9.69 7.54 18.22
N ALA A 107 8.42 7.82 17.91
CA ALA A 107 7.72 7.35 16.72
C ALA A 107 6.79 8.45 16.16
N PRO A 108 6.65 8.60 14.83
CA PRO A 108 7.19 7.76 13.77
C PRO A 108 8.70 7.92 13.58
N GLY A 109 9.39 6.80 13.41
CA GLY A 109 10.84 6.75 13.20
C GLY A 109 11.24 6.56 11.73
N GLY A 110 12.53 6.32 11.50
CA GLY A 110 13.08 6.12 10.16
C GLY A 110 12.48 4.92 9.40
N GLY A 111 12.01 3.88 10.10
CA GLY A 111 11.32 2.74 9.48
C GLY A 111 9.97 3.11 8.88
N SER A 112 9.16 3.86 9.64
CA SER A 112 7.87 4.43 9.21
C SER A 112 8.06 5.34 7.99
N ILE A 113 9.08 6.21 8.00
CA ILE A 113 9.42 7.07 6.85
C ILE A 113 9.89 6.25 5.65
N ALA A 114 10.70 5.20 5.85
CA ALA A 114 11.12 4.32 4.77
C ALA A 114 9.93 3.62 4.10
N ALA A 115 8.96 3.13 4.89
CA ALA A 115 7.73 2.54 4.36
C ALA A 115 6.91 3.55 3.55
N TYR A 116 6.76 4.77 4.07
CA TYR A 116 6.02 5.82 3.38
C TYR A 116 6.71 6.26 2.07
N MET A 117 8.03 6.46 2.07
CA MET A 117 8.81 6.71 0.84
C MET A 117 8.60 5.62 -0.20
N GLY A 118 8.56 4.35 0.24
CA GLY A 118 8.28 3.21 -0.63
C GLY A 118 6.90 3.34 -1.27
N SER A 119 5.87 3.66 -0.47
CA SER A 119 4.50 3.85 -0.95
C SER A 119 4.40 4.98 -1.98
N LEU A 120 5.13 6.08 -1.80
CA LEU A 120 5.18 7.19 -2.75
C LEU A 120 5.87 6.78 -4.05
N GLY A 121 6.97 6.03 -3.96
CA GLY A 121 7.70 5.52 -5.12
C GLY A 121 6.83 4.64 -6.03
N ILE A 122 6.12 3.65 -5.45
CA ILE A 122 5.19 2.82 -6.22
C ILE A 122 3.92 3.59 -6.65
N SER A 123 3.48 4.60 -5.89
CA SER A 123 2.34 5.44 -6.27
C SER A 123 2.62 6.19 -7.56
N LEU A 124 3.84 6.70 -7.78
CA LEU A 124 4.23 7.34 -9.03
C LEU A 124 4.18 6.36 -10.21
N ALA A 125 4.73 5.16 -10.10
CA ALA A 125 4.61 4.16 -11.16
C ALA A 125 3.15 3.74 -11.42
N THR A 126 2.35 3.63 -10.36
CA THR A 126 0.91 3.34 -10.47
C THR A 126 0.17 4.47 -11.20
N MET A 127 0.53 5.73 -10.93
CA MET A 127 0.03 6.89 -11.65
C MET A 127 0.41 6.84 -13.12
N VAL A 128 1.69 6.58 -13.45
CA VAL A 128 2.15 6.43 -14.84
C VAL A 128 1.36 5.32 -15.55
N ALA A 129 1.13 4.19 -14.89
CA ALA A 129 0.30 3.11 -15.44
C ALA A 129 -1.13 3.58 -15.73
N ASN A 130 -1.78 4.27 -14.80
CA ASN A 130 -3.14 4.79 -15.01
C ASN A 130 -3.21 5.86 -16.11
N LEU A 131 -2.21 6.75 -16.20
CA LEU A 131 -2.11 7.73 -17.29
C LEU A 131 -1.90 7.03 -18.64
N SER A 132 -1.11 5.96 -18.67
CA SER A 132 -0.85 5.16 -19.87
C SER A 132 -2.09 4.40 -20.34
N ALA A 133 -2.88 3.85 -19.41
CA ALA A 133 -4.14 3.18 -19.71
C ALA A 133 -5.18 4.09 -20.39
N HIS A 134 -5.06 5.40 -20.19
CA HIS A 134 -5.97 6.42 -20.71
C HIS A 134 -5.32 7.37 -21.72
N LYS A 135 -4.15 7.01 -22.25
CA LYS A 135 -3.47 7.79 -23.28
C LYS A 135 -4.17 7.62 -24.62
N ARG A 136 -4.58 8.74 -25.24
CA ARG A 136 -5.20 8.76 -26.58
C ARG A 136 -4.34 8.00 -27.59
N GLY A 137 -4.95 7.08 -28.34
CA GLY A 137 -4.27 6.23 -29.33
C GLY A 137 -3.72 4.92 -28.75
N TRP A 138 -3.78 4.73 -27.43
CA TRP A 138 -3.45 3.47 -26.76
C TRP A 138 -4.68 2.78 -26.20
N ASP A 139 -5.86 3.07 -26.75
CA ASP A 139 -7.15 2.61 -26.24
C ASP A 139 -7.24 1.08 -26.14
N GLN A 140 -6.48 0.31 -26.94
CA GLN A 140 -6.44 -1.16 -26.87
C GLN A 140 -5.52 -1.70 -25.76
N ARG A 141 -4.65 -0.86 -25.19
CA ARG A 141 -3.66 -1.23 -24.17
C ARG A 141 -4.12 -0.93 -22.74
N TRP A 142 -5.35 -0.46 -22.54
CA TRP A 142 -5.85 -0.13 -21.20
C TRP A 142 -5.72 -1.29 -20.21
N LYS A 143 -5.99 -2.53 -20.65
CA LYS A 143 -5.87 -3.74 -19.80
C LYS A 143 -4.45 -4.01 -19.35
N GLU A 144 -3.49 -3.83 -20.27
CA GLU A 144 -2.06 -4.03 -20.01
C GLU A 144 -1.59 -3.12 -18.87
N PHE A 145 -1.87 -1.82 -19.01
CA PHE A 145 -1.49 -0.84 -17.99
C PHE A 145 -2.33 -0.94 -16.72
N SER A 146 -3.61 -1.32 -16.83
CA SER A 146 -4.45 -1.60 -15.67
C SER A 146 -3.88 -2.73 -14.80
N ALA A 147 -3.32 -3.77 -15.41
CA ALA A 147 -2.70 -4.87 -14.67
C ALA A 147 -1.47 -4.41 -13.89
N TRP A 148 -0.68 -3.49 -14.45
CA TRP A 148 0.43 -2.85 -13.72
C TRP A 148 -0.06 -1.97 -12.57
N ALA A 149 -1.07 -1.15 -12.83
CA ALA A 149 -1.64 -0.27 -11.82
C ALA A 149 -2.24 -1.05 -10.64
N GLU A 150 -2.91 -2.18 -10.88
CA GLU A 150 -3.46 -3.02 -9.81
C GLU A 150 -2.36 -3.63 -8.93
N LYS A 151 -1.26 -4.12 -9.52
CA LYS A 151 -0.10 -4.59 -8.76
C LYS A 151 0.49 -3.47 -7.91
N GLY A 152 0.57 -2.27 -8.48
CA GLY A 152 1.08 -1.09 -7.78
C GLY A 152 0.22 -0.67 -6.58
N GLN A 153 -1.11 -0.69 -6.73
CA GLN A 153 -2.03 -0.42 -5.60
C GLN A 153 -1.83 -1.39 -4.44
N LYS A 154 -1.69 -2.70 -4.73
CA LYS A 154 -1.46 -3.72 -3.69
C LYS A 154 -0.18 -3.44 -2.89
N ILE A 155 0.93 -3.21 -3.59
CA ILE A 155 2.22 -2.90 -2.94
C ILE A 155 2.13 -1.59 -2.14
N LYS A 156 1.48 -0.57 -2.70
CA LYS A 156 1.26 0.72 -2.03
C LYS A 156 0.47 0.54 -0.72
N ASP A 157 -0.64 -0.19 -0.74
CA ASP A 157 -1.48 -0.42 0.44
C ASP A 157 -0.73 -1.23 1.51
N GLU A 158 0.07 -2.23 1.11
CA GLU A 158 0.91 -2.98 2.04
C GLU A 158 2.02 -2.11 2.65
N LEU A 159 2.63 -1.21 1.88
CA LEU A 159 3.64 -0.27 2.40
C LEU A 159 3.03 0.77 3.34
N LEU A 160 1.82 1.27 3.05
CA LEU A 160 1.09 2.14 3.97
C LEU A 160 0.79 1.44 5.29
N TYR A 161 0.35 0.18 5.25
CA TYR A 161 0.18 -0.62 6.46
C TYR A 161 1.47 -0.70 7.31
N LEU A 162 2.63 -0.82 6.66
CA LEU A 162 3.92 -0.88 7.37
C LEU A 162 4.36 0.45 8.02
N VAL A 163 3.76 1.59 7.65
CA VAL A 163 4.02 2.86 8.34
C VAL A 163 3.55 2.78 9.79
N ASP A 164 2.33 2.32 10.01
CA ASP A 164 1.80 2.12 11.37
C ASP A 164 2.47 0.91 12.04
N GLU A 165 2.75 -0.15 11.27
CA GLU A 165 3.28 -1.39 11.83
C GLU A 165 4.70 -1.25 12.39
N ASP A 166 5.51 -0.35 11.83
CA ASP A 166 6.82 0.00 12.37
C ASP A 166 6.71 0.60 13.79
N THR A 167 5.74 1.50 13.98
CA THR A 167 5.43 2.08 15.30
C THR A 167 4.88 1.04 16.27
N ASN A 168 3.99 0.15 15.80
CA ASN A 168 3.47 -0.95 16.61
C ASN A 168 4.58 -1.91 17.04
N ALA A 169 5.54 -2.22 16.16
CA ALA A 169 6.67 -3.08 16.48
C ALA A 169 7.59 -2.45 17.54
N PHE A 170 7.84 -1.14 17.45
CA PHE A 170 8.58 -0.40 18.46
C PHE A 170 7.85 -0.41 19.82
N ASN A 171 6.54 -0.16 19.84
CA ASN A 171 5.75 -0.20 21.07
C ASN A 171 5.81 -1.57 21.76
N LYS A 172 5.80 -2.66 21.00
CA LYS A 172 5.97 -4.02 21.54
C LYS A 172 7.33 -4.23 22.22
N ILE A 173 8.39 -3.60 21.72
CA ILE A 173 9.70 -3.63 22.39
C ILE A 173 9.62 -2.89 23.73
N MET A 174 9.00 -1.70 23.76
CA MET A 174 8.83 -0.91 24.99
C MET A 174 7.98 -1.65 26.04
N GLU A 175 6.88 -2.28 25.60
CA GLU A 175 6.06 -3.15 26.44
C GLU A 175 6.86 -4.34 27.00
N ALA A 176 7.70 -4.99 26.19
CA ALA A 176 8.55 -6.07 26.67
C ALA A 176 9.59 -5.58 27.70
N PHE A 177 10.12 -4.37 27.54
CA PHE A 177 11.05 -3.78 28.50
C PHE A 177 10.40 -3.41 29.83
N SER A 178 9.10 -3.10 29.84
CA SER A 178 8.35 -2.72 31.05
C SER A 178 7.92 -3.90 31.92
N LEU A 179 8.05 -5.14 31.41
CA LEU A 179 7.74 -6.35 32.17
C LEU A 179 8.56 -6.44 33.48
N PRO A 180 7.99 -7.04 34.55
CA PRO A 180 8.68 -7.25 35.82
C PRO A 180 9.99 -8.05 35.69
N LYS A 181 10.87 -7.89 36.66
CA LYS A 181 12.20 -8.52 36.69
C LYS A 181 12.67 -8.85 38.11
N SER A 182 11.72 -9.11 39.02
CA SER A 182 11.97 -9.30 40.45
C SER A 182 12.22 -10.76 40.82
N SER A 183 11.76 -11.71 40.00
CA SER A 183 12.03 -13.15 40.16
C SER A 183 12.80 -13.73 38.97
N GLU A 184 13.48 -14.88 39.16
CA GLU A 184 14.17 -15.57 38.07
C GLU A 184 13.23 -15.93 36.91
N GLN A 185 11.99 -16.33 37.23
CA GLN A 185 10.98 -16.63 36.23
C GLN A 185 10.57 -15.38 35.45
N GLU A 186 10.38 -14.24 36.13
CA GLU A 186 10.09 -12.96 35.48
C GLU A 186 11.24 -12.50 34.58
N VAL A 187 12.50 -12.64 35.03
CA VAL A 187 13.68 -12.31 34.23
C VAL A 187 13.73 -13.13 32.93
N LYS A 188 13.42 -14.43 33.01
CA LYS A 188 13.37 -15.31 31.84
C LYS A 188 12.26 -14.91 30.87
N THR A 189 11.02 -14.77 31.38
CA THR A 189 9.86 -14.35 30.56
C THR A 189 10.12 -12.99 29.89
N ARG A 190 10.68 -12.03 30.64
CA ARG A 190 11.04 -10.72 30.11
C ARG A 190 12.10 -10.81 29.00
N SER A 191 13.14 -11.62 29.20
CA SER A 191 14.17 -11.81 28.17
C SER A 191 13.58 -12.46 26.89
N GLU A 192 12.68 -13.42 27.03
CA GLU A 192 12.00 -14.06 25.88
C GLU A 192 11.09 -13.07 25.15
N ALA A 193 10.31 -12.28 25.89
CA ALA A 193 9.45 -11.24 25.33
C ALA A 193 10.25 -10.18 24.55
N ILE A 194 11.37 -9.71 25.11
CA ILE A 194 12.25 -8.75 24.42
C ILE A 194 12.77 -9.36 23.12
N GLN A 195 13.29 -10.60 23.14
CA GLN A 195 13.82 -11.22 21.92
C GLN A 195 12.75 -11.43 20.84
N ASN A 196 11.53 -11.83 21.22
CA ASN A 196 10.42 -11.96 20.28
C ASN A 196 10.00 -10.60 19.69
N ALA A 197 9.94 -9.55 20.52
CA ALA A 197 9.61 -8.20 20.07
C ALA A 197 10.71 -7.62 19.14
N THR A 198 11.99 -7.80 19.49
CA THR A 198 13.13 -7.40 18.64
C THR A 198 13.12 -8.16 17.31
N LYS A 199 12.79 -9.47 17.33
CA LYS A 199 12.66 -10.26 16.10
C LYS A 199 11.59 -9.68 15.19
N TYR A 200 10.41 -9.39 15.75
CA TYR A 200 9.32 -8.75 15.02
C TYR A 200 9.71 -7.37 14.46
N ALA A 201 10.34 -6.52 15.26
CA ALA A 201 10.83 -5.22 14.83
C ALA A 201 11.98 -5.30 13.80
N THR A 202 12.65 -6.45 13.68
CA THR A 202 13.62 -6.70 12.59
C THR A 202 12.92 -7.15 11.30
N GLU A 203 11.84 -7.93 11.43
CA GLU A 203 11.06 -8.45 10.30
C GLU A 203 10.24 -7.36 9.58
N VAL A 204 9.68 -6.40 10.32
CA VAL A 204 8.90 -5.27 9.75
C VAL A 204 9.70 -4.46 8.71
N PRO A 205 10.88 -3.90 9.02
CA PRO A 205 11.67 -3.18 8.02
C PRO A 205 12.18 -4.10 6.91
N LEU A 206 12.48 -5.38 7.17
CA LEU A 206 12.79 -6.33 6.09
C LEU A 206 11.62 -6.47 5.12
N LYS A 207 10.38 -6.54 5.62
CA LYS A 207 9.17 -6.58 4.78
C LYS A 207 9.03 -5.29 3.97
N THR A 208 9.32 -4.13 4.56
CA THR A 208 9.42 -2.85 3.84
C THR A 208 10.43 -2.93 2.69
N MET A 209 11.63 -3.49 2.91
CA MET A 209 12.63 -3.68 1.85
C MET A 209 12.10 -4.56 0.72
N ILE A 210 11.47 -5.68 1.06
CA ILE A 210 10.93 -6.64 0.07
C ILE A 210 9.86 -5.98 -0.79
N LEU A 211 8.91 -5.28 -0.17
CA LEU A 211 7.82 -4.61 -0.89
C LEU A 211 8.32 -3.44 -1.71
N ALA A 212 9.19 -2.59 -1.15
CA ALA A 212 9.80 -1.48 -1.89
C ALA A 212 10.60 -2.00 -3.09
N TYR A 213 11.38 -3.07 -2.93
CA TYR A 213 12.10 -3.68 -4.05
C TYR A 213 11.17 -4.33 -5.08
N SER A 214 10.04 -4.92 -4.66
CA SER A 214 9.04 -5.47 -5.59
C SER A 214 8.37 -4.43 -6.49
N SER A 215 8.53 -3.13 -6.18
CA SER A 215 8.06 -2.05 -7.04
C SER A 215 8.94 -1.82 -8.28
N PHE A 216 10.21 -2.23 -8.25
CA PHE A 216 11.19 -1.93 -9.30
C PHE A 216 10.79 -2.48 -10.69
N PRO A 217 10.29 -3.72 -10.83
CA PRO A 217 9.80 -4.21 -12.12
C PRO A 217 8.65 -3.37 -12.68
N ILE A 218 7.78 -2.83 -11.82
CA ILE A 218 6.66 -1.97 -12.24
C ILE A 218 7.19 -0.62 -12.67
N ILE A 219 8.08 0.00 -11.88
CA ILE A 219 8.70 1.28 -12.22
C ILE A 219 9.48 1.18 -13.53
N LYS A 220 10.26 0.11 -13.71
CA LYS A 220 10.99 -0.17 -14.94
C LYS A 220 10.06 -0.28 -16.14
N ALA A 221 8.98 -1.07 -16.03
CA ALA A 221 7.99 -1.15 -17.10
C ALA A 221 7.40 0.23 -17.43
N MET A 222 7.13 1.05 -16.43
CA MET A 222 6.61 2.40 -16.66
C MET A 222 7.63 3.34 -17.32
N ALA A 223 8.93 3.15 -17.07
CA ALA A 223 9.99 3.87 -17.79
C ALA A 223 10.16 3.39 -19.24
N GLU A 224 10.01 2.08 -19.51
CA GLU A 224 10.24 1.50 -20.84
C GLU A 224 9.05 1.64 -21.79
N ILE A 225 7.83 1.39 -21.29
CA ILE A 225 6.63 1.26 -22.13
C ILE A 225 5.47 2.16 -21.69
N GLY A 226 5.60 2.86 -20.56
CA GLY A 226 4.62 3.79 -20.05
C GLY A 226 4.54 5.08 -20.86
N ASN A 227 3.67 5.99 -20.43
CA ASN A 227 3.50 7.30 -21.06
C ASN A 227 4.81 8.09 -21.05
N PRO A 228 5.42 8.41 -22.22
CA PRO A 228 6.72 9.09 -22.26
C PRO A 228 6.70 10.48 -21.61
N ASN A 229 5.53 11.14 -21.58
CA ASN A 229 5.35 12.44 -20.95
C ASN A 229 5.44 12.39 -19.41
N SER A 230 5.45 11.19 -18.82
CA SER A 230 5.51 10.95 -17.38
C SER A 230 6.79 10.18 -17.00
N ILE A 231 7.81 10.20 -17.85
CA ILE A 231 9.03 9.42 -17.59
C ILE A 231 9.81 9.93 -16.38
N SER A 232 9.75 11.24 -16.08
CA SER A 232 10.31 11.81 -14.86
C SER A 232 9.69 11.22 -13.59
N ASP A 233 8.39 10.87 -13.63
CA ASP A 233 7.69 10.26 -12.51
C ASP A 233 8.22 8.85 -12.23
N ALA A 234 8.59 8.09 -13.27
CA ALA A 234 9.26 6.80 -13.10
C ALA A 234 10.67 6.97 -12.50
N GLY A 235 11.40 8.02 -12.90
CA GLY A 235 12.70 8.38 -12.32
C GLY A 235 12.62 8.71 -10.82
N VAL A 236 11.70 9.60 -10.43
CA VAL A 236 11.47 9.90 -9.00
C VAL A 236 10.97 8.65 -8.26
N GLY A 237 10.11 7.85 -8.90
CA GLY A 237 9.60 6.60 -8.36
C GLY A 237 10.70 5.63 -7.92
N VAL A 238 11.71 5.41 -8.77
CA VAL A 238 12.82 4.50 -8.44
C VAL A 238 13.74 5.07 -7.35
N LEU A 239 13.96 6.39 -7.34
CA LEU A 239 14.73 7.05 -6.29
C LEU A 239 14.07 6.90 -4.90
N CYS A 240 12.75 7.08 -4.84
CA CYS A 240 11.96 6.84 -3.62
C CYS A 240 12.01 5.37 -3.19
N ALA A 241 11.82 4.43 -4.12
CA ALA A 241 11.84 3.00 -3.84
C ALA A 241 13.23 2.54 -3.33
N ARG A 242 14.32 3.00 -3.96
CA ARG A 242 15.69 2.74 -3.49
C ARG A 242 15.93 3.35 -2.12
N SER A 243 15.46 4.58 -1.89
CA SER A 243 15.62 5.25 -0.59
C SER A 243 14.91 4.50 0.53
N ALA A 244 13.70 4.01 0.26
CA ALA A 244 12.97 3.13 1.16
C ALA A 244 13.75 1.85 1.49
N VAL A 245 14.30 1.15 0.49
CA VAL A 245 15.09 -0.08 0.71
C VAL A 245 16.29 0.18 1.63
N ILE A 246 17.08 1.22 1.37
CA ILE A 246 18.28 1.51 2.20
C ILE A 246 17.90 2.04 3.58
N GLY A 247 16.85 2.87 3.68
CA GLY A 247 16.35 3.36 4.97
C GLY A 247 15.89 2.19 5.85
N ALA A 248 15.11 1.27 5.30
CA ALA A 248 14.67 0.07 6.00
C ALA A 248 15.84 -0.87 6.34
N TYR A 249 16.84 -1.01 5.46
CA TYR A 249 18.07 -1.77 5.74
C TYR A 249 18.79 -1.28 7.00
N MET A 250 18.88 0.04 7.22
CA MET A 250 19.48 0.59 8.45
C MET A 250 18.71 0.15 9.70
N ASN A 251 17.38 0.14 9.64
CA ASN A 251 16.51 -0.31 10.72
C ASN A 251 16.66 -1.83 10.97
N VAL A 252 16.72 -2.66 9.92
CA VAL A 252 17.04 -4.10 10.05
C VAL A 252 18.36 -4.29 10.79
N ARG A 253 19.40 -3.54 10.42
CA ARG A 253 20.73 -3.69 11.05
C ARG A 253 20.76 -3.33 12.52
N ILE A 254 20.09 -2.24 12.91
CA ILE A 254 20.04 -1.79 14.30
C ILE A 254 19.31 -2.83 15.14
N ASN A 255 18.12 -3.27 14.71
CA ASN A 255 17.33 -4.23 15.48
C ASN A 255 18.00 -5.62 15.54
N ALA A 256 18.59 -6.07 14.43
CA ALA A 256 19.31 -7.35 14.39
C ALA A 256 20.57 -7.37 15.28
N ALA A 257 21.15 -6.21 15.63
CA ALA A 257 22.30 -6.15 16.53
C ALA A 257 21.94 -6.60 17.96
N GLU A 258 20.67 -6.43 18.36
CA GLU A 258 20.16 -6.79 19.70
C GLU A 258 19.65 -8.23 19.81
N LEU A 259 19.63 -8.98 18.70
CA LEU A 259 19.21 -10.37 18.65
C LEU A 259 20.33 -11.32 19.11
N LYS A 260 19.95 -12.30 19.94
CA LYS A 260 20.82 -13.39 20.42
C LYS A 260 20.83 -14.61 19.51
N ASP A 261 19.78 -14.79 18.69
CA ASP A 261 19.71 -15.88 17.71
C ASP A 261 20.62 -15.56 16.52
N GLU A 262 21.85 -16.07 16.58
CA GLU A 262 22.88 -15.83 15.56
C GLU A 262 22.54 -16.45 14.19
N VAL A 263 21.74 -17.52 14.16
CA VAL A 263 21.32 -18.14 12.89
C VAL A 263 20.33 -17.21 12.19
N PHE A 264 19.27 -16.81 12.90
CA PHE A 264 18.29 -15.88 12.37
C PHE A 264 18.92 -14.54 11.97
N LYS A 265 19.79 -13.99 12.82
CA LYS A 265 20.53 -12.75 12.56
C LYS A 265 21.36 -12.81 11.27
N LYS A 266 22.09 -13.91 11.06
CA LYS A 266 22.88 -14.09 9.84
C LYS A 266 22.00 -14.17 8.59
N GLU A 267 20.89 -14.91 8.67
CA GLU A 267 19.95 -15.07 7.54
C GLU A 267 19.28 -13.75 7.16
N ILE A 268 18.74 -13.02 8.13
CA ILE A 268 18.01 -11.78 7.87
C ILE A 268 18.94 -10.68 7.33
N LEU A 269 20.16 -10.57 7.87
CA LEU A 269 21.17 -9.61 7.40
C LEU A 269 21.65 -9.94 5.98
N ALA A 270 21.87 -11.22 5.67
CA ALA A 270 22.26 -11.63 4.32
C ALA A 270 21.16 -11.31 3.30
N LYS A 271 19.89 -11.55 3.65
CA LYS A 271 18.75 -11.22 2.79
C LYS A 271 18.62 -9.71 2.59
N ALA A 272 18.72 -8.93 3.67
CA ALA A 272 18.65 -7.47 3.61
C ALA A 272 19.79 -6.87 2.77
N GLU A 273 21.02 -7.35 2.97
CA GLU A 273 22.20 -6.92 2.19
C GLU A 273 22.03 -7.18 0.70
N LYS A 274 21.52 -8.38 0.34
CA LYS A 274 21.22 -8.71 -1.05
C LYS A 274 20.22 -7.74 -1.66
N ILE A 275 19.07 -7.53 -1.02
CA ILE A 275 18.02 -6.63 -1.53
C ILE A 275 18.55 -5.20 -1.69
N LYS A 276 19.36 -4.71 -0.74
CA LYS A 276 19.98 -3.40 -0.82
C LYS A 276 20.88 -3.26 -2.06
N ASN A 277 21.75 -4.25 -2.30
CA ASN A 277 22.68 -4.22 -3.42
C ASN A 277 21.96 -4.36 -4.77
N ASP A 278 20.95 -5.24 -4.84
CA ASP A 278 20.12 -5.42 -6.04
C ASP A 278 19.33 -4.13 -6.35
N ALA A 279 18.77 -3.46 -5.34
CA ALA A 279 18.05 -2.20 -5.50
C ALA A 279 18.94 -1.06 -6.03
N ILE A 280 20.19 -0.93 -5.55
CA ILE A 280 21.14 0.06 -6.08
C ILE A 280 21.42 -0.22 -7.56
N LYS A 281 21.73 -1.47 -7.90
CA LYS A 281 22.03 -1.86 -9.28
C LYS A 281 20.85 -1.63 -10.23
N GLU A 282 19.63 -1.97 -9.79
CA GLU A 282 18.44 -1.80 -10.62
C GLU A 282 18.02 -0.33 -10.76
N GLU A 283 18.22 0.48 -9.72
CA GLU A 283 17.99 1.93 -9.78
C GLU A 283 18.87 2.57 -10.84
N GLU A 284 20.17 2.29 -10.86
CA GLU A 284 21.08 2.76 -11.90
C GLU A 284 20.61 2.34 -13.32
N ALA A 285 20.12 1.12 -13.47
CA ALA A 285 19.63 0.62 -14.75
C ALA A 285 18.35 1.35 -15.21
N ILE A 286 17.41 1.60 -14.29
CA ILE A 286 16.17 2.31 -14.58
C ILE A 286 16.46 3.79 -14.88
N LEU A 287 17.34 4.44 -14.13
CA LEU A 287 17.70 5.83 -14.38
C LEU A 287 18.38 6.02 -15.73
N LYS A 288 19.18 5.05 -16.21
CA LYS A 288 19.71 5.10 -17.59
C LYS A 288 18.61 5.13 -18.65
N ILE A 289 17.50 4.41 -18.43
CA ILE A 289 16.33 4.43 -19.33
C ILE A 289 15.69 5.82 -19.29
N VAL A 290 15.50 6.37 -18.08
CA VAL A 290 14.91 7.71 -17.90
C VAL A 290 15.75 8.80 -18.56
N TYR A 291 17.07 8.80 -18.31
CA TYR A 291 18.01 9.77 -18.86
C TYR A 291 18.24 9.64 -20.37
N ALA A 292 17.85 8.53 -20.99
CA ALA A 292 17.90 8.42 -22.45
C ALA A 292 16.76 9.17 -23.15
N VAL A 293 15.71 9.57 -22.42
CA VAL A 293 14.51 10.23 -22.96
C VAL A 293 14.44 11.71 -22.60
N ILE A 294 15.00 12.12 -21.46
CA ILE A 294 15.10 13.53 -21.04
C ILE A 294 16.37 14.18 -21.56
#